data_AF-A0A7J7QCH1-F1
#
_entry.id   AF-A0A7J7QCH1-F1
#
_cell.length_a   1.000
_cell.length_b   1.000
_cell.length_c   1.000
_cell.angle_alpha   90.00
_cell.angle_beta   90.00
_cell.angle_gamma   90.00
#
_symmetry.space_group_name_H-M   'P 1'
#
loop_
_entity.id
_entity.type
_entity.pdbx_description
1 polymer ?
#
loop_
_entity_poly.entity_id
_entity_poly.type
_entity_poly.pdbx_seq_one_letter_code
_entity_poly.pdbx_strand_id
1 'polypeptide(L)'
;MSAAAAAAASAAAVAPAAPGVGAGAPEAHLNTIQEGDHVIFDEHGEKKSVHAITRNGVAKVGKFRICVGQLIGAPWGSSYKLAVDGSRLIPVTEHEPVLGPAVDEIDKDNATLVDANQRNQGLTSGDIAAMAASGKAGEDIIAALCSNSATFEGKTEFAQEKYKRRKARKYTTTLSLRRPTSWGLCEVMFDKAPTGIWNLRPDSLSLLLSMGNVAAHSRTLLLDNCQGLLAAACAERLGGHGVLCCVGTGGKAPALSGLRQLNLAQQQRAIVCMAQLADLQQAAERLKSRAEQQQVQAQADGSNCQQPSPPASAAAAAAASSSPRRRSAVHPAGVSSNSSSRTG
;
A
#
# COMPACT_ATOMS: atom_id res chain seq x y z
N MET A 1 34.60 -38.27 5.33
CA MET A 1 33.46 -38.97 4.70
C MET A 1 32.34 -37.98 4.54
N SER A 2 32.01 -37.72 3.27
CA SER A 2 31.10 -36.68 2.76
C SER A 2 29.65 -37.18 2.80
N ALA A 3 28.70 -36.29 3.08
CA ALA A 3 27.32 -36.42 2.62
C ALA A 3 26.66 -35.03 2.57
N ALA A 4 26.82 -34.36 1.43
CA ALA A 4 26.00 -33.23 1.02
C ALA A 4 24.66 -33.77 0.48
N ALA A 5 23.54 -33.33 1.05
CA ALA A 5 22.21 -33.60 0.52
C ALA A 5 21.71 -32.36 -0.23
N ALA A 6 21.74 -32.44 -1.56
CA ALA A 6 21.16 -31.45 -2.46
C ALA A 6 19.63 -31.61 -2.49
N ALA A 7 18.90 -30.54 -2.14
CA ALA A 7 17.46 -30.45 -2.35
C ALA A 7 17.19 -29.70 -3.66
N ALA A 8 16.70 -30.44 -4.65
CA ALA A 8 16.37 -29.95 -5.98
C ALA A 8 15.15 -28.99 -5.93
N ALA A 9 15.33 -27.79 -6.47
CA ALA A 9 14.24 -26.85 -6.75
C ALA A 9 13.55 -27.24 -8.06
N SER A 10 12.26 -27.57 -8.00
CA SER A 10 11.46 -27.83 -9.21
C SER A 10 11.12 -26.50 -9.90
N ALA A 11 11.78 -26.22 -11.01
CA ALA A 11 11.40 -25.16 -11.93
C ALA A 11 10.22 -25.64 -12.81
N ALA A 12 9.00 -25.23 -12.48
CA ALA A 12 7.86 -25.39 -13.37
C ALA A 12 7.90 -24.25 -14.40
N ALA A 13 8.33 -24.56 -15.61
CA ALA A 13 8.27 -23.68 -16.77
C ALA A 13 6.81 -23.39 -17.13
N VAL A 14 6.42 -22.12 -17.11
CA VAL A 14 5.11 -21.66 -17.61
C VAL A 14 5.26 -21.34 -19.09
N ALA A 15 4.62 -22.14 -19.93
CA ALA A 15 4.54 -21.92 -21.38
C ALA A 15 3.66 -20.69 -21.71
N PRO A 16 3.93 -19.97 -22.83
CA PRO A 16 3.13 -18.80 -23.20
C PRO A 16 1.80 -19.23 -23.84
N ALA A 17 0.69 -18.73 -23.29
CA ALA A 17 -0.64 -18.88 -23.89
C ALA A 17 -0.89 -17.76 -24.91
N ALA A 18 -1.42 -18.15 -26.08
CA ALA A 18 -1.77 -17.29 -27.21
C ALA A 18 -2.87 -16.25 -26.87
N PRO A 19 -3.00 -15.14 -27.65
CA PRO A 19 -3.92 -14.06 -27.33
C PRO A 19 -5.34 -14.42 -27.80
N GLY A 20 -6.21 -14.77 -26.85
CA GLY A 20 -7.65 -14.87 -27.06
C GLY A 20 -8.32 -13.52 -26.87
N VAL A 21 -8.89 -12.98 -27.95
CA VAL A 21 -9.80 -11.84 -27.94
C VAL A 21 -11.09 -12.27 -27.22
N GLY A 22 -11.44 -11.57 -26.14
CA GLY A 22 -12.68 -11.79 -25.39
C GLY A 22 -13.23 -10.48 -24.90
N ALA A 23 -14.11 -9.88 -25.72
CA ALA A 23 -14.93 -8.74 -25.36
C ALA A 23 -15.99 -9.15 -24.31
N GLY A 24 -16.18 -8.31 -23.29
CA GLY A 24 -17.35 -8.32 -22.42
C GLY A 24 -17.35 -9.30 -21.24
N ALA A 25 -16.60 -8.99 -20.17
CA ALA A 25 -16.91 -9.51 -18.84
C ALA A 25 -17.67 -8.42 -18.06
N PRO A 26 -18.77 -8.74 -17.34
CA PRO A 26 -19.62 -7.74 -16.71
C PRO A 26 -18.87 -7.07 -15.56
N GLU A 27 -19.00 -5.74 -15.42
CA GLU A 27 -18.33 -4.92 -14.39
C GLU A 27 -18.60 -5.37 -12.94
N ALA A 28 -19.57 -6.26 -12.72
CA ALA A 28 -19.92 -6.83 -11.42
C ALA A 28 -18.76 -7.55 -10.71
N HIS A 29 -17.81 -8.15 -11.45
CA HIS A 29 -16.71 -8.90 -10.85
C HIS A 29 -15.67 -8.03 -10.13
N LEU A 30 -15.56 -6.75 -10.49
CA LEU A 30 -14.57 -5.86 -9.89
C LEU A 30 -14.94 -5.46 -8.46
N ASN A 31 -16.24 -5.45 -8.12
CA ASN A 31 -16.73 -4.89 -6.85
C ASN A 31 -17.02 -5.93 -5.78
N THR A 32 -16.87 -7.22 -6.08
CA THR A 32 -17.10 -8.32 -5.12
C THR A 32 -15.83 -9.13 -4.90
N ILE A 33 -15.74 -9.77 -3.74
CA ILE A 33 -14.66 -10.68 -3.35
C ILE A 33 -14.83 -12.02 -4.08
N GLN A 34 -13.76 -12.55 -4.66
CA GLN A 34 -13.75 -13.84 -5.35
C GLN A 34 -12.94 -14.89 -4.59
N GLU A 35 -13.11 -16.15 -4.96
CA GLU A 35 -12.22 -17.22 -4.51
C GLU A 35 -10.80 -17.00 -5.03
N GLY A 36 -9.81 -17.13 -4.14
CA GLY A 36 -8.41 -16.87 -4.43
C GLY A 36 -7.95 -15.44 -4.11
N ASP A 37 -8.87 -14.51 -3.88
CA ASP A 37 -8.52 -13.14 -3.49
C ASP A 37 -7.94 -13.09 -2.08
N HIS A 38 -7.01 -12.18 -1.87
CA HIS A 38 -6.58 -11.75 -0.56
C HIS A 38 -7.46 -10.60 -0.06
N VAL A 39 -7.82 -10.60 1.21
CA VAL A 39 -8.65 -9.57 1.84
C VAL A 39 -7.97 -9.09 3.10
N ILE A 40 -7.98 -7.78 3.35
CA ILE A 40 -7.57 -7.22 4.64
C ILE A 40 -8.79 -7.25 5.57
N PHE A 41 -8.71 -8.09 6.59
CA PHE A 41 -9.63 -8.10 7.71
C PHE A 41 -9.25 -6.98 8.65
N ASP A 42 -10.15 -6.03 8.80
CA ASP A 42 -10.02 -4.90 9.72
C ASP A 42 -10.96 -5.11 10.91
N GLU A 43 -10.38 -5.51 12.03
CA GLU A 43 -11.07 -5.73 13.29
C GLU A 43 -11.13 -4.39 14.04
N HIS A 44 -12.34 -3.83 14.19
CA HIS A 44 -12.60 -2.56 14.91
C HIS A 44 -11.88 -1.30 14.39
N GLY A 45 -11.24 -1.33 13.22
CA GLY A 45 -10.43 -0.23 12.72
C GLY A 45 -9.00 -0.21 13.26
N GLU A 46 -8.61 -1.17 14.11
CA GLU A 46 -7.33 -1.15 14.84
C GLU A 46 -6.43 -2.31 14.46
N LYS A 47 -6.97 -3.53 14.40
CA LYS A 47 -6.17 -4.72 14.14
C LYS A 47 -6.45 -5.22 12.73
N LYS A 48 -5.44 -5.11 11.88
CA LYS A 48 -5.54 -5.48 10.47
C LYS A 48 -4.79 -6.77 10.17
N SER A 49 -5.34 -7.60 9.29
CA SER A 49 -4.71 -8.86 8.88
C SER A 49 -5.09 -9.28 7.47
N VAL A 50 -4.12 -9.71 6.68
CA VAL A 50 -4.35 -10.24 5.32
C VAL A 50 -4.70 -11.73 5.40
N HIS A 51 -5.78 -12.14 4.74
CA HIS A 51 -6.21 -13.54 4.61
C HIS A 51 -6.52 -13.88 3.16
N ALA A 52 -6.18 -15.10 2.72
CA ALA A 52 -6.59 -15.62 1.42
C ALA A 52 -7.97 -16.25 1.52
N ILE A 53 -8.88 -15.87 0.63
CA ILE A 53 -10.26 -16.36 0.59
C ILE A 53 -10.30 -17.65 -0.22
N THR A 54 -10.72 -18.73 0.43
CA THR A 54 -10.90 -20.06 -0.18
C THR A 54 -12.20 -20.65 0.33
N ARG A 55 -12.88 -21.52 -0.45
CA ARG A 55 -14.18 -22.09 -0.06
C ARG A 55 -14.18 -22.74 1.33
N ASN A 56 -13.12 -23.47 1.66
CA ASN A 56 -12.97 -24.21 2.92
C ASN A 56 -11.99 -23.54 3.90
N GLY A 57 -11.57 -22.31 3.62
CA GLY A 57 -10.60 -21.60 4.45
C GLY A 57 -11.19 -21.17 5.78
N VAL A 58 -10.34 -21.11 6.80
CA VAL A 58 -10.71 -20.65 8.15
C VAL A 58 -9.77 -19.53 8.57
N ALA A 59 -10.32 -18.40 9.00
CA ALA A 59 -9.57 -17.27 9.51
C ALA A 59 -9.92 -16.99 10.98
N LYS A 60 -8.95 -16.51 11.74
CA LYS A 60 -9.15 -16.08 13.13
C LYS A 60 -9.56 -14.62 13.17
N VAL A 61 -10.68 -14.32 13.81
CA VAL A 61 -11.21 -12.97 14.02
C VAL A 61 -11.52 -12.84 15.51
N GLY A 62 -10.83 -11.93 16.20
CA GLY A 62 -10.84 -11.88 17.66
C GLY A 62 -10.48 -13.23 18.30
N LYS A 63 -11.40 -13.78 19.09
CA LYS A 63 -11.27 -15.11 19.73
C LYS A 63 -11.84 -16.27 18.91
N PHE A 64 -12.55 -15.97 17.83
CA PHE A 64 -13.31 -16.95 17.07
C PHE A 64 -12.63 -17.33 15.76
N ARG A 65 -13.07 -18.45 15.19
CA ARG A 65 -12.62 -18.94 13.88
C ARG A 65 -13.83 -18.95 12.95
N ILE A 66 -13.73 -18.20 11.86
CA ILE A 66 -14.80 -18.06 10.86
C ILE A 66 -14.41 -18.76 9.57
N CYS A 67 -15.38 -19.36 8.90
CA CYS A 67 -15.21 -19.85 7.53
C CYS A 67 -15.15 -18.65 6.58
N VAL A 68 -14.06 -18.49 5.84
CA VAL A 68 -13.90 -17.35 4.91
C VAL A 68 -14.65 -17.55 3.60
N GLY A 69 -15.05 -18.79 3.28
CA GLY A 69 -15.86 -19.09 2.10
C GLY A 69 -17.20 -18.36 2.08
N GLN A 70 -17.77 -18.00 3.23
CA GLN A 70 -19.01 -17.21 3.32
C GLN A 70 -18.87 -15.76 2.81
N LEU A 71 -17.63 -15.30 2.59
CA LEU A 71 -17.32 -13.95 2.10
C LEU A 71 -17.23 -13.87 0.58
N ILE A 72 -17.26 -15.01 -0.12
CA ILE A 72 -17.22 -15.04 -1.58
C ILE A 72 -18.52 -14.42 -2.11
N GLY A 73 -18.39 -13.44 -3.01
CA GLY A 73 -19.50 -12.65 -3.54
C GLY A 73 -19.85 -11.41 -2.71
N ALA A 74 -19.28 -11.23 -1.52
CA ALA A 74 -19.49 -10.03 -0.73
C ALA A 74 -18.85 -8.80 -1.40
N PRO A 75 -19.48 -7.62 -1.37
CA PRO A 75 -18.89 -6.40 -1.90
C PRO A 75 -17.69 -5.95 -1.06
N TRP A 76 -16.68 -5.37 -1.72
CA TRP A 76 -15.54 -4.76 -1.02
C TRP A 76 -16.01 -3.61 -0.11
N GLY A 77 -15.40 -3.50 1.07
CA GLY A 77 -15.79 -2.50 2.08
C GLY A 77 -16.96 -2.93 2.96
N SER A 78 -17.59 -4.08 2.71
CA SER A 78 -18.66 -4.59 3.57
C SER A 78 -18.19 -4.84 5.01
N SER A 79 -19.05 -4.51 5.96
CA SER A 79 -18.82 -4.72 7.39
C SER A 79 -19.80 -5.74 7.96
N TYR A 80 -19.32 -6.50 8.94
CA TYR A 80 -20.04 -7.58 9.57
C TYR A 80 -19.89 -7.50 11.09
N LYS A 81 -20.96 -7.83 11.81
CA LYS A 81 -20.92 -8.17 13.23
C LYS A 81 -20.83 -9.68 13.35
N LEU A 82 -19.95 -10.15 14.23
CA LEU A 82 -19.85 -11.57 14.51
C LEU A 82 -20.98 -11.99 15.46
N ALA A 83 -21.71 -13.05 15.09
CA ALA A 83 -22.74 -13.63 15.95
C ALA A 83 -22.13 -14.17 17.26
N VAL A 84 -22.97 -14.35 18.28
CA VAL A 84 -22.54 -14.82 19.61
C VAL A 84 -21.86 -16.20 19.55
N ASP A 85 -22.34 -17.06 18.65
CA ASP A 85 -21.78 -18.39 18.37
C ASP A 85 -20.39 -18.34 17.68
N GLY A 86 -19.98 -17.17 17.19
CA GLY A 86 -18.67 -16.97 16.57
C GLY A 86 -18.50 -17.56 15.16
N SER A 87 -19.54 -18.20 14.61
CA SER A 87 -19.50 -18.89 13.32
C SER A 87 -20.07 -18.08 12.16
N ARG A 88 -21.11 -17.27 12.43
CA ARG A 88 -21.86 -16.51 11.42
C ARG A 88 -21.48 -15.04 11.42
N LEU A 89 -21.32 -14.48 10.23
CA LEU A 89 -21.15 -13.05 10.01
C LEU A 89 -22.50 -12.42 9.66
N ILE A 90 -22.93 -11.46 10.46
CA ILE A 90 -24.18 -10.71 10.27
C ILE A 90 -23.83 -9.42 9.53
N PRO A 91 -24.30 -9.20 8.30
CA PRO A 91 -24.02 -7.97 7.56
C PRO A 91 -24.50 -6.74 8.32
N VAL A 92 -23.67 -5.70 8.35
CA VAL A 92 -24.02 -4.39 8.90
C VAL A 92 -24.41 -3.49 7.75
N THR A 93 -25.69 -3.13 7.67
CA THR A 93 -26.22 -2.25 6.62
C THR A 93 -26.20 -0.78 7.02
N GLU A 94 -26.24 -0.51 8.32
CA GLU A 94 -26.24 0.84 8.90
C GLU A 94 -24.95 1.05 9.68
N HIS A 95 -24.19 2.06 9.28
CA HIS A 95 -23.05 2.55 10.03
C HIS A 95 -23.49 3.72 10.89
N GLU A 96 -23.27 3.62 12.20
CA GLU A 96 -23.36 4.78 13.10
C GLU A 96 -22.52 5.93 12.53
N PRO A 97 -23.07 7.16 12.46
CA PRO A 97 -22.35 8.29 11.90
C PRO A 97 -21.04 8.51 12.67
N VAL A 98 -19.97 8.81 11.92
CA VAL A 98 -18.64 9.09 12.50
C VAL A 98 -18.60 10.45 13.21
N LEU A 99 -19.61 11.29 12.97
CA LEU A 99 -19.85 12.51 13.73
C LEU A 99 -20.00 12.13 15.20
N GLY A 100 -19.32 12.88 16.07
CA GLY A 100 -19.35 12.64 17.52
C GLY A 100 -20.77 12.70 18.09
N PRO A 101 -20.93 12.49 19.40
CA PRO A 101 -22.25 12.49 20.00
C PRO A 101 -22.89 13.87 19.78
N ALA A 102 -24.19 13.88 19.50
CA ALA A 102 -24.95 15.11 19.37
C ALA A 102 -25.03 15.76 20.75
N VAL A 103 -24.23 16.81 20.97
CA VAL A 103 -24.11 17.52 22.24
C VAL A 103 -25.35 18.34 22.51
N ASP A 104 -26.26 17.79 23.30
CA ASP A 104 -27.49 18.47 23.73
C ASP A 104 -27.27 19.23 25.04
N GLU A 105 -26.44 18.69 25.96
CA GLU A 105 -26.19 19.28 27.29
C GLU A 105 -24.68 19.46 27.58
N ILE A 106 -24.26 20.71 27.80
CA ILE A 106 -22.86 21.08 28.10
C ILE A 106 -22.60 21.20 29.62
N ASP A 107 -23.65 21.15 30.45
CA ASP A 107 -23.57 21.47 31.88
C ASP A 107 -23.05 20.34 32.78
N LYS A 108 -22.74 19.16 32.21
CA LYS A 108 -22.17 18.04 32.95
C LYS A 108 -20.66 18.20 33.07
N ASP A 109 -20.13 18.10 34.28
CA ASP A 109 -18.69 18.02 34.54
C ASP A 109 -18.34 16.76 35.33
N ASN A 110 -17.05 16.55 35.60
CA ASN A 110 -16.57 15.43 36.39
C ASN A 110 -16.31 15.78 37.86
N ALA A 111 -16.74 16.96 38.36
CA ALA A 111 -16.38 17.45 39.69
C ALA A 111 -16.97 16.57 40.82
N THR A 112 -18.14 15.99 40.59
CA THR A 112 -18.86 15.14 41.54
C THR A 112 -18.62 13.63 41.33
N LEU A 113 -17.86 13.24 40.30
CA LEU A 113 -17.62 11.84 39.97
C LEU A 113 -16.52 11.24 40.87
N VAL A 114 -16.92 10.35 41.78
CA VAL A 114 -16.01 9.63 42.68
C VAL A 114 -15.70 8.23 42.14
N ASP A 115 -14.42 7.85 42.11
CA ASP A 115 -14.02 6.50 41.76
C ASP A 115 -14.19 5.53 42.94
N ALA A 116 -15.40 5.00 43.08
CA ALA A 116 -15.77 4.04 44.12
C ALA A 116 -15.72 2.57 43.63
N ASN A 117 -14.96 2.27 42.57
CA ASN A 117 -14.74 0.93 42.03
C ASN A 117 -16.02 0.08 41.90
N GLN A 118 -16.19 -0.93 42.76
CA GLN A 118 -17.30 -1.89 42.75
C GLN A 118 -18.67 -1.23 42.96
N ARG A 119 -18.74 -0.04 43.59
CA ARG A 119 -20.00 0.70 43.74
C ARG A 119 -20.45 1.39 42.45
N ASN A 120 -19.53 1.64 41.52
CA ASN A 120 -19.81 2.37 40.27
C ASN A 120 -20.39 1.48 39.16
N GLN A 121 -20.31 0.15 39.32
CA GLN A 121 -20.85 -0.85 38.40
C GLN A 121 -21.49 -1.99 39.19
N GLY A 122 -22.82 -2.07 39.13
CA GLY A 122 -23.59 -3.06 39.90
C GLY A 122 -23.44 -4.50 39.38
N LEU A 123 -23.03 -4.69 38.12
CA LEU A 123 -22.83 -6.03 37.54
C LEU A 123 -21.44 -6.58 37.86
N THR A 124 -21.39 -7.80 38.40
CA THR A 124 -20.13 -8.49 38.65
C THR A 124 -19.56 -9.11 37.37
N SER A 125 -18.28 -9.52 37.40
CA SER A 125 -17.67 -10.26 36.30
C SER A 125 -18.38 -11.60 36.02
N GLY A 126 -18.90 -12.26 37.05
CA GLY A 126 -19.68 -13.49 36.95
C GLY A 126 -21.00 -13.26 36.20
N ASP A 127 -21.72 -12.19 36.53
CA ASP A 127 -22.99 -11.84 35.87
C ASP A 127 -22.77 -11.56 34.38
N ILE A 128 -21.70 -10.84 34.04
CA ILE A 128 -21.34 -10.53 32.65
C ILE A 128 -20.99 -11.82 31.88
N ALA A 129 -20.27 -12.75 32.51
CA ALA A 129 -19.96 -14.04 31.90
C ALA A 129 -21.22 -14.89 31.70
N ALA A 130 -22.15 -14.88 32.66
CA ALA A 130 -23.44 -15.56 32.54
C ALA A 130 -24.33 -14.95 31.43
N MET A 131 -24.32 -13.63 31.26
CA MET A 131 -24.99 -12.97 30.14
C MET A 131 -24.39 -13.38 28.79
N ALA A 132 -23.06 -13.47 28.70
CA ALA A 132 -22.40 -13.95 27.48
C ALA A 132 -22.69 -15.44 27.22
N ALA A 133 -22.73 -16.27 28.26
CA ALA A 133 -22.99 -17.71 28.15
C ALA A 133 -24.46 -18.02 27.80
N SER A 134 -25.40 -17.17 28.22
CA SER A 134 -26.82 -17.27 27.86
C SER A 134 -27.12 -16.82 26.42
N GLY A 135 -26.11 -16.46 25.64
CA GLY A 135 -26.26 -16.13 24.23
C GLY A 135 -26.77 -14.70 23.97
N LYS A 136 -26.79 -13.81 24.97
CA LYS A 136 -27.21 -12.42 24.79
C LYS A 136 -26.31 -11.71 23.78
N ALA A 137 -26.89 -10.83 22.97
CA ALA A 137 -26.12 -10.06 22.01
C ALA A 137 -25.13 -9.14 22.74
N GLY A 138 -23.99 -8.84 22.11
CA GLY A 138 -23.01 -7.91 22.68
C GLY A 138 -23.61 -6.54 23.01
N GLU A 139 -24.61 -6.12 22.24
CA GLU A 139 -25.38 -4.88 22.42
C GLU A 139 -26.21 -4.90 23.71
N ASP A 140 -26.87 -6.02 24.02
CA ASP A 140 -27.63 -6.18 25.27
C ASP A 140 -26.73 -6.08 26.50
N ILE A 141 -25.52 -6.66 26.41
CA ILE A 141 -24.52 -6.60 27.48
C ILE A 141 -24.07 -5.15 27.68
N ILE A 142 -23.88 -4.39 26.60
CA ILE A 142 -23.49 -2.97 26.67
C ILE A 142 -24.62 -2.14 27.28
N ALA A 143 -25.87 -2.37 26.87
CA ALA A 143 -27.04 -1.69 27.43
C ALA A 143 -27.17 -1.97 28.94
N ALA A 144 -27.07 -3.23 29.37
CA ALA A 144 -27.09 -3.62 30.77
C ALA A 144 -25.93 -2.99 31.57
N LEU A 145 -24.74 -2.88 31.00
CA LEU A 145 -23.59 -2.21 31.63
C LEU A 145 -23.75 -0.70 31.76
N CYS A 146 -24.49 -0.06 30.86
CA CYS A 146 -24.81 1.36 30.95
C CYS A 146 -25.90 1.60 32.00
N SER A 147 -26.97 0.80 32.02
CA SER A 147 -28.07 0.92 32.97
C SER A 147 -27.67 0.62 34.42
N ASN A 148 -26.71 -0.29 34.64
CA ASN A 148 -26.23 -0.66 35.98
C ASN A 148 -25.02 0.17 36.45
N SER A 149 -24.67 1.25 35.74
CA SER A 149 -23.57 2.13 36.15
C SER A 149 -24.09 3.39 36.82
N ALA A 150 -23.83 3.52 38.12
CA ALA A 150 -24.24 4.66 38.94
C ALA A 150 -23.65 6.02 38.48
N THR A 151 -22.58 6.00 37.67
CA THR A 151 -21.88 7.21 37.19
C THR A 151 -22.10 7.48 35.70
N PHE A 152 -22.89 6.66 35.00
CA PHE A 152 -22.99 6.79 33.54
C PHE A 152 -23.78 8.02 33.11
N GLU A 153 -24.91 8.28 33.76
CA GLU A 153 -25.78 9.43 33.44
C GLU A 153 -25.14 10.78 33.79
N GLY A 154 -24.40 10.84 34.90
CA GLY A 154 -23.66 12.04 35.32
C GLY A 154 -22.41 12.36 34.48
N LYS A 155 -22.05 11.52 33.50
CA LYS A 155 -20.94 11.79 32.58
C LYS A 155 -21.39 12.68 31.44
N THR A 156 -20.45 13.48 30.94
CA THR A 156 -20.60 14.18 29.66
C THR A 156 -20.87 13.20 28.54
N GLU A 157 -21.56 13.65 27.49
CA GLU A 157 -21.92 12.79 26.38
C GLU A 157 -20.72 12.20 25.64
N PHE A 158 -19.64 12.98 25.48
CA PHE A 158 -18.37 12.46 24.97
C PHE A 158 -17.80 11.34 25.85
N ALA A 159 -17.91 11.46 27.17
CA ALA A 159 -17.46 10.42 28.10
C ALA A 159 -18.38 9.18 28.06
N GLN A 160 -19.70 9.37 27.89
CA GLN A 160 -20.65 8.29 27.68
C GLN A 160 -20.37 7.55 26.39
N GLU A 161 -20.19 8.26 25.27
CA GLU A 161 -19.91 7.65 23.97
C GLU A 161 -18.54 6.95 23.97
N LYS A 162 -17.50 7.58 24.54
CA LYS A 162 -16.20 6.94 24.77
C LYS A 162 -16.35 5.65 25.57
N TYR A 163 -17.19 5.63 26.60
CA TYR A 163 -17.49 4.42 27.37
C TYR A 163 -18.20 3.36 26.53
N LYS A 164 -19.25 3.73 25.79
CA LYS A 164 -19.98 2.84 24.86
C LYS A 164 -19.03 2.25 23.82
N ARG A 165 -18.22 3.05 23.11
CA ARG A 165 -17.21 2.60 22.14
C ARG A 165 -16.22 1.62 22.74
N ARG A 166 -15.71 1.88 23.95
CA ARG A 166 -14.81 0.96 24.67
C ARG A 166 -15.49 -0.38 24.99
N LYS A 167 -16.76 -0.37 25.38
CA LYS A 167 -17.52 -1.59 25.69
C LYS A 167 -17.93 -2.34 24.42
N ALA A 168 -18.32 -1.64 23.36
CA ALA A 168 -18.58 -2.20 22.03
C ALA A 168 -17.38 -2.99 21.51
N ARG A 169 -16.16 -2.43 21.61
CA ARG A 169 -14.91 -3.13 21.24
C ARG A 169 -14.64 -4.40 22.04
N LYS A 170 -15.14 -4.50 23.27
CA LYS A 170 -14.90 -5.66 24.15
C LYS A 170 -15.93 -6.76 23.95
N TYR A 171 -17.21 -6.39 23.77
CA TYR A 171 -18.34 -7.33 23.80
C TYR A 171 -18.94 -7.61 22.43
N THR A 172 -18.66 -6.77 21.44
CA THR A 172 -19.00 -7.00 20.03
C THR A 172 -17.71 -7.17 19.25
N THR A 173 -17.73 -7.99 18.20
CA THR A 173 -16.62 -8.08 17.24
C THR A 173 -17.13 -7.62 15.89
N THR A 174 -16.58 -6.51 15.39
CA THR A 174 -16.92 -5.94 14.10
C THR A 174 -15.75 -6.17 13.16
N LEU A 175 -16.06 -6.71 11.98
CA LEU A 175 -15.11 -7.05 10.93
C LEU A 175 -15.45 -6.26 9.67
N SER A 176 -14.52 -5.46 9.17
CA SER A 176 -14.64 -4.79 7.88
C SER A 176 -13.72 -5.44 6.85
N LEU A 177 -14.24 -5.70 5.65
CA LEU A 177 -13.49 -6.34 4.57
C LEU A 177 -12.89 -5.27 3.65
N ARG A 178 -11.60 -4.99 3.81
CA ARG A 178 -10.89 -4.00 3.00
C ARG A 178 -10.20 -4.67 1.81
N ARG A 179 -10.26 -4.01 0.65
CA ARG A 179 -9.43 -4.39 -0.50
C ARG A 179 -7.96 -4.16 -0.14
N PRO A 180 -7.07 -5.12 -0.42
CA PRO A 180 -5.64 -4.89 -0.29
C PRO A 180 -5.17 -3.79 -1.24
N THR A 181 -4.50 -2.78 -0.69
CA THR A 181 -3.73 -1.77 -1.40
C THR A 181 -2.32 -1.76 -0.82
N SER A 182 -1.33 -1.21 -1.52
CA SER A 182 0.03 -1.07 -0.98
C SER A 182 0.06 -0.35 0.37
N TRP A 183 -0.80 0.66 0.54
CA TRP A 183 -1.01 1.33 1.83
C TRP A 183 -1.49 0.36 2.91
N GLY A 184 -2.63 -0.31 2.68
CA GLY A 184 -3.22 -1.21 3.67
C GLY A 184 -2.33 -2.42 3.98
N LEU A 185 -1.61 -2.91 2.97
CA LEU A 185 -0.64 -3.99 3.13
C LEU A 185 0.57 -3.53 3.97
N CYS A 186 1.06 -2.30 3.74
CA CYS A 186 2.12 -1.71 4.56
C CYS A 186 1.66 -1.53 6.02
N GLU A 187 0.45 -1.03 6.27
CA GLU A 187 -0.12 -0.95 7.62
C GLU A 187 -0.13 -2.32 8.31
N VAL A 188 -0.64 -3.35 7.64
CA VAL A 188 -0.71 -4.71 8.20
C VAL A 188 0.69 -5.25 8.55
N MET A 189 1.67 -5.06 7.66
CA MET A 189 3.03 -5.56 7.89
C MET A 189 3.78 -4.75 8.94
N PHE A 190 3.56 -3.44 9.00
CA PHE A 190 4.11 -2.56 10.03
C PHE A 190 3.58 -2.92 11.41
N ASP A 191 2.28 -3.19 11.55
CA ASP A 191 1.69 -3.56 12.84
C ASP A 191 2.09 -4.97 13.29
N LYS A 192 2.21 -5.92 12.36
CA LYS A 192 2.49 -7.33 12.68
C LYS A 192 3.97 -7.66 12.82
N ALA A 193 4.81 -7.17 11.91
CA ALA A 193 6.22 -7.55 11.80
C ALA A 193 7.04 -6.41 11.20
N PRO A 194 7.15 -5.26 11.89
CA PRO A 194 7.76 -4.05 11.33
C PRO A 194 9.24 -4.26 10.96
N THR A 195 9.97 -5.07 11.73
CA THR A 195 11.37 -5.42 11.44
C THR A 195 11.55 -6.13 10.10
N GLY A 196 10.57 -6.92 9.66
CA GLY A 196 10.61 -7.61 8.37
C GLY A 196 10.51 -6.68 7.16
N ILE A 197 9.98 -5.48 7.36
CA ILE A 197 9.90 -4.40 6.36
C ILE A 197 10.81 -3.22 6.73
N TRP A 198 11.86 -3.44 7.52
CA TRP A 198 12.81 -2.41 7.93
C TRP A 198 12.18 -1.20 8.64
N ASN A 199 11.08 -1.43 9.37
CA ASN A 199 10.26 -0.41 10.00
C ASN A 199 9.74 0.66 9.02
N LEU A 200 9.55 0.28 7.74
CA LEU A 200 8.96 1.16 6.74
C LEU A 200 7.50 1.44 7.08
N ARG A 201 7.20 2.71 7.35
CA ARG A 201 5.83 3.17 7.61
C ARG A 201 5.06 3.50 6.31
N PRO A 202 3.72 3.46 6.33
CA PRO A 202 2.90 3.77 5.14
C PRO A 202 3.11 5.17 4.53
N ASP A 203 3.33 6.18 5.37
CA ASP A 203 3.68 7.55 4.95
C ASP A 203 5.01 7.58 4.19
N SER A 204 6.01 6.88 4.74
CA SER A 204 7.36 6.80 4.16
C SER A 204 7.36 6.00 2.84
N LEU A 205 6.56 4.94 2.75
CA LEU A 205 6.33 4.21 1.50
C LEU A 205 5.76 5.14 0.42
N SER A 206 4.76 5.95 0.75
CA SER A 206 4.11 6.87 -0.19
C SER A 206 5.08 7.95 -0.67
N LEU A 207 5.91 8.49 0.23
CA LEU A 207 6.94 9.45 -0.11
C LEU A 207 8.01 8.83 -1.03
N LEU A 208 8.47 7.61 -0.74
CA LEU A 208 9.45 6.90 -1.55
C LEU A 208 8.96 6.70 -2.99
N LEU A 209 7.72 6.25 -3.17
CA LEU A 209 7.13 6.05 -4.51
C LEU A 209 7.01 7.38 -5.28
N SER A 210 6.69 8.46 -4.57
CA SER A 210 6.55 9.80 -5.15
C SER A 210 7.91 10.39 -5.54
N MET A 211 8.91 10.31 -4.66
CA MET A 211 10.28 10.79 -4.93
C MET A 211 10.96 9.96 -6.02
N GLY A 212 10.68 8.67 -6.11
CA GLY A 212 11.15 7.80 -7.19
C GLY A 212 10.44 8.03 -8.53
N ASN A 213 9.44 8.92 -8.58
CA ASN A 213 8.59 9.17 -9.75
C ASN A 213 8.05 7.86 -10.35
N VAL A 214 7.59 6.95 -9.49
CA VAL A 214 7.04 5.66 -9.92
C VAL A 214 5.63 5.91 -10.45
N ALA A 215 5.50 5.81 -11.77
CA ALA A 215 4.28 6.07 -12.54
C ALA A 215 4.24 5.14 -13.76
N ALA A 216 3.07 5.01 -14.38
CA ALA A 216 2.88 4.23 -15.60
C ALA A 216 3.93 4.56 -16.67
N HIS A 217 4.38 3.53 -17.38
CA HIS A 217 5.43 3.57 -18.41
C HIS A 217 6.87 3.79 -17.91
N SER A 218 7.07 3.99 -16.60
CA SER A 218 8.42 4.03 -16.03
C SER A 218 9.15 2.68 -16.17
N ARG A 219 10.48 2.76 -16.32
CA ARG A 219 11.39 1.60 -16.24
C ARG A 219 12.10 1.65 -14.89
N THR A 220 11.49 1.02 -13.89
CA THR A 220 11.93 1.10 -12.50
C THR A 220 12.86 -0.05 -12.15
N LEU A 221 14.03 0.27 -11.64
CA LEU A 221 14.94 -0.69 -11.01
C LEU A 221 14.73 -0.64 -9.49
N LEU A 222 14.40 -1.78 -8.87
CA LEU A 222 14.09 -1.86 -7.46
C LEU A 222 15.01 -2.88 -6.76
N LEU A 223 15.76 -2.41 -5.79
CA LEU A 223 16.47 -3.25 -4.82
C LEU A 223 15.71 -3.19 -3.49
N ASP A 224 15.14 -4.31 -3.05
CA ASP A 224 14.26 -4.36 -1.88
C ASP A 224 14.49 -5.61 -1.02
N ASN A 225 14.48 -5.42 0.30
CA ASN A 225 14.50 -6.45 1.34
C ASN A 225 13.27 -6.38 2.28
N CYS A 226 12.19 -5.71 1.88
CA CYS A 226 10.95 -5.50 2.64
C CYS A 226 9.87 -6.53 2.27
N GLN A 227 10.25 -7.80 2.13
CA GLN A 227 9.33 -8.94 1.87
C GLN A 227 8.43 -8.77 0.63
N GLY A 228 8.89 -7.98 -0.35
CA GLY A 228 8.15 -7.70 -1.59
C GLY A 228 7.06 -6.66 -1.45
N LEU A 229 7.01 -5.90 -0.34
CA LEU A 229 6.11 -4.75 -0.18
C LEU A 229 6.37 -3.68 -1.24
N LEU A 230 7.63 -3.26 -1.42
CA LEU A 230 7.97 -2.22 -2.40
C LEU A 230 7.75 -2.71 -3.82
N ALA A 231 8.06 -3.99 -4.10
CA ALA A 231 7.78 -4.59 -5.39
C ALA A 231 6.27 -4.54 -5.71
N ALA A 232 5.44 -4.88 -4.73
CA ALA A 232 4.00 -4.82 -4.85
C ALA A 232 3.48 -3.40 -5.08
N ALA A 233 3.98 -2.43 -4.30
CA ALA A 233 3.58 -1.03 -4.42
C ALA A 233 4.00 -0.40 -5.74
N CYS A 234 5.22 -0.70 -6.23
CA CYS A 234 5.67 -0.28 -7.55
C CYS A 234 4.79 -0.88 -8.66
N ALA A 235 4.48 -2.18 -8.60
CA ALA A 235 3.63 -2.84 -9.59
C ALA A 235 2.19 -2.29 -9.59
N GLU A 236 1.62 -2.01 -8.41
CA GLU A 236 0.33 -1.33 -8.27
C GLU A 236 0.34 0.05 -8.96
N ARG A 237 1.37 0.87 -8.68
CA ARG A 237 1.54 2.21 -9.25
C ARG A 237 1.80 2.23 -10.76
N LEU A 238 2.53 1.24 -11.28
CA LEU A 238 2.80 1.09 -12.71
C LEU A 238 1.56 0.65 -13.50
N GLY A 239 0.59 0.02 -12.85
CA GLY A 239 -0.70 -0.31 -13.46
C GLY A 239 -0.62 -1.26 -14.66
N GLY A 240 0.46 -2.03 -14.81
CA GLY A 240 0.68 -2.89 -15.99
C GLY A 240 1.34 -2.19 -17.18
N HIS A 241 1.80 -0.95 -16.99
CA HIS A 241 2.50 -0.18 -18.01
C HIS A 241 3.95 0.09 -17.59
N GLY A 242 4.92 -0.26 -18.44
CA GLY A 242 6.35 -0.07 -18.17
C GLY A 242 7.04 -1.37 -17.79
N VAL A 243 8.13 -1.26 -17.03
CA VAL A 243 8.93 -2.41 -16.59
C VAL A 243 9.39 -2.20 -15.14
N LEU A 244 9.20 -3.21 -14.29
CA LEU A 244 9.76 -3.25 -12.94
C LEU A 244 10.80 -4.37 -12.86
N CYS A 245 12.07 -4.02 -12.66
CA CYS A 245 13.14 -4.99 -12.42
C CYS A 245 13.44 -5.08 -10.93
N CYS A 246 13.06 -6.19 -10.30
CA CYS A 246 13.37 -6.48 -8.91
C CYS A 246 14.73 -7.18 -8.79
N VAL A 247 15.62 -6.61 -7.98
CA VAL A 247 17.00 -7.05 -7.84
C VAL A 247 17.19 -7.88 -6.58
N GLY A 248 17.71 -9.10 -6.75
CA GLY A 248 18.07 -10.00 -5.66
C GLY A 248 19.52 -9.78 -5.22
N THR A 249 19.79 -9.91 -3.93
CA THR A 249 21.13 -9.84 -3.36
C THR A 249 21.51 -11.14 -2.65
N GLY A 250 22.82 -11.41 -2.55
CA GLY A 250 23.34 -12.58 -1.85
C GLY A 250 22.90 -13.93 -2.46
N GLY A 251 22.66 -13.97 -3.78
CA GLY A 251 22.24 -15.17 -4.50
C GLY A 251 20.79 -15.60 -4.22
N LYS A 252 20.01 -14.81 -3.50
CA LYS A 252 18.60 -15.08 -3.23
C LYS A 252 17.73 -14.39 -4.27
N ALA A 253 16.66 -15.07 -4.69
CA ALA A 253 15.64 -14.45 -5.53
C ALA A 253 14.96 -13.28 -4.76
N PRO A 254 14.57 -12.20 -5.45
CA PRO A 254 13.78 -11.13 -4.86
C PRO A 254 12.52 -11.68 -4.19
N ALA A 255 12.15 -11.12 -3.04
CA ALA A 255 10.89 -11.47 -2.39
C ALA A 255 9.72 -10.83 -3.17
N LEU A 256 8.78 -11.67 -3.63
CA LEU A 256 7.62 -11.24 -4.43
C LEU A 256 6.28 -11.58 -3.75
N SER A 257 6.30 -11.93 -2.46
CA SER A 257 5.10 -12.31 -1.69
C SER A 257 4.03 -11.22 -1.68
N GLY A 258 4.44 -9.94 -1.64
CA GLY A 258 3.52 -8.80 -1.65
C GLY A 258 2.67 -8.71 -2.92
N LEU A 259 3.20 -9.12 -4.09
CA LEU A 259 2.47 -9.05 -5.37
C LEU A 259 1.21 -9.92 -5.36
N ARG A 260 1.27 -11.09 -4.71
CA ARG A 260 0.11 -11.97 -4.57
C ARG A 260 -0.95 -11.35 -3.66
N GLN A 261 -0.52 -10.74 -2.56
CA GLN A 261 -1.40 -10.17 -1.54
C GLN A 261 -2.20 -8.95 -2.00
N LEU A 262 -1.76 -8.25 -3.06
CA LEU A 262 -2.46 -7.09 -3.63
C LEU A 262 -3.54 -7.43 -4.68
N ASN A 263 -3.78 -8.71 -4.97
CA ASN A 263 -4.72 -9.15 -6.01
C ASN A 263 -4.47 -8.47 -7.37
N LEU A 264 -3.21 -8.18 -7.69
CA LEU A 264 -2.86 -7.47 -8.94
C LEU A 264 -3.29 -8.30 -10.15
N ALA A 265 -3.83 -7.65 -11.18
CA ALA A 265 -4.21 -8.30 -12.42
C ALA A 265 -3.01 -8.95 -13.12
N GLN A 266 -3.26 -9.89 -14.03
CA GLN A 266 -2.18 -10.58 -14.76
C GLN A 266 -1.29 -9.59 -15.52
N GLN A 267 -1.86 -8.54 -16.10
CA GLN A 267 -1.11 -7.48 -16.79
C GLN A 267 -0.16 -6.72 -15.85
N GLN A 268 -0.60 -6.40 -14.64
CA GLN A 268 0.22 -5.75 -13.61
C GLN A 268 1.35 -6.66 -13.10
N ARG A 269 1.15 -7.98 -13.10
CA ARG A 269 2.20 -8.95 -12.73
C ARG A 269 3.21 -9.17 -13.86
N ALA A 270 2.77 -9.09 -15.12
CA ALA A 270 3.59 -9.39 -16.29
C ALA A 270 4.74 -8.40 -16.51
N ILE A 271 4.62 -7.17 -16.00
CA ILE A 271 5.68 -6.14 -16.09
C ILE A 271 6.85 -6.35 -15.11
N VAL A 272 6.72 -7.31 -14.18
CA VAL A 272 7.74 -7.58 -13.16
C VAL A 272 8.73 -8.60 -13.69
N CYS A 273 10.00 -8.20 -13.78
CA CYS A 273 11.12 -9.10 -14.04
C CYS A 273 12.07 -9.15 -12.83
N MET A 274 12.87 -10.22 -12.76
CA MET A 274 13.83 -10.42 -11.68
C MET A 274 15.24 -10.51 -12.27
N ALA A 275 16.20 -9.94 -11.55
CA ALA A 275 17.62 -10.07 -11.85
C ALA A 275 18.42 -10.27 -10.56
N GLN A 276 19.57 -10.92 -10.65
CA GLN A 276 20.54 -10.88 -9.55
C GLN A 276 21.41 -9.63 -9.67
N LEU A 277 21.87 -9.11 -8.53
CA LEU A 277 22.77 -7.95 -8.51
C LEU A 277 24.04 -8.18 -9.35
N ALA A 278 24.60 -9.40 -9.30
CA ALA A 278 25.78 -9.78 -10.08
C ALA A 278 25.54 -9.66 -11.60
N ASP A 279 24.37 -10.10 -12.09
CA ASP A 279 24.03 -10.02 -13.50
C ASP A 279 23.90 -8.56 -13.96
N LEU A 280 23.33 -7.70 -13.10
CA LEU A 280 23.22 -6.27 -13.37
C LEU A 280 24.57 -5.56 -13.37
N GLN A 281 25.48 -5.95 -12.47
CA GLN A 281 26.85 -5.42 -12.44
C GLN A 281 27.59 -5.77 -13.74
N GLN A 282 27.52 -7.04 -14.18
CA GLN A 282 28.10 -7.46 -15.46
C GLN A 282 27.47 -6.74 -16.66
N ALA A 283 26.15 -6.57 -16.65
CA ALA A 283 25.46 -5.82 -17.71
C ALA A 283 25.90 -4.34 -17.73
N ALA A 284 26.08 -3.73 -16.57
CA ALA A 284 26.56 -2.35 -16.46
C ALA A 284 28.00 -2.20 -16.99
N GLU A 285 28.89 -3.15 -16.71
CA GLU A 285 30.25 -3.17 -17.25
C GLU A 285 30.27 -3.31 -18.77
N ARG A 286 29.45 -4.20 -19.34
CA ARG A 286 29.30 -4.35 -20.80
C ARG A 286 28.77 -3.07 -21.46
N LEU A 287 27.88 -2.34 -20.80
CA LEU A 287 27.37 -1.07 -21.31
C LEU A 287 28.44 0.03 -21.29
N LYS A 288 29.28 0.07 -20.24
CA LYS A 288 30.40 1.01 -20.14
C LYS A 288 31.43 0.76 -21.25
N SER A 289 31.88 -0.48 -21.40
CA SER A 289 32.88 -0.82 -22.42
C SER A 289 32.36 -0.57 -23.84
N ARG A 290 31.08 -0.83 -24.11
CA ARG A 290 30.45 -0.49 -25.39
C ARG A 290 30.42 1.02 -25.65
N ALA A 291 30.13 1.83 -24.62
CA ALA A 291 30.13 3.29 -24.75
C ALA A 291 31.54 3.83 -25.02
N GLU A 292 32.56 3.30 -24.35
CA GLU A 292 33.97 3.65 -24.58
C GLU A 292 34.40 3.30 -26.02
N GLN A 293 34.06 2.09 -26.50
CA GLN A 293 34.34 1.68 -27.87
C GLN A 293 33.68 2.60 -28.91
N GLN A 294 32.43 3.04 -28.66
CA GLN A 294 31.73 3.97 -29.54
C GLN A 294 32.35 5.36 -29.56
N GLN A 295 32.89 5.84 -28.43
CA GLN A 295 33.60 7.12 -28.37
C GLN A 295 34.92 7.08 -29.12
N VAL A 296 35.71 6.00 -28.96
CA VAL A 296 36.96 5.82 -29.71
C VAL A 296 36.70 5.76 -31.21
N GLN A 297 35.66 5.03 -31.63
CA GLN A 297 35.27 4.95 -33.03
C GLN A 297 34.82 6.31 -33.59
N ALA A 298 34.00 7.07 -32.84
CA ALA A 298 33.56 8.41 -33.27
C ALA A 298 34.71 9.42 -33.36
N GLN A 299 35.73 9.33 -32.50
CA GLN A 299 36.94 10.15 -32.59
C GLN A 299 37.83 9.76 -33.78
N ALA A 300 37.92 8.47 -34.10
CA ALA A 300 38.62 7.99 -35.29
C ALA A 300 37.93 8.46 -36.58
N ASP A 301 36.61 8.39 -36.64
CA ASP A 301 35.82 8.81 -37.81
C ASP A 301 35.79 10.34 -37.97
N GLY A 302 35.76 11.10 -36.87
CA GLY A 302 35.86 12.57 -36.88
C GLY A 302 37.25 13.09 -37.27
N SER A 303 38.31 12.35 -36.97
CA SER A 303 39.69 12.69 -37.37
C SER A 303 39.97 12.41 -38.85
N ASN A 304 39.14 11.59 -39.50
CA ASN A 304 39.27 11.24 -40.91
C ASN A 304 38.56 12.21 -41.87
N CYS A 305 37.90 13.25 -41.34
CA CYS A 305 37.35 14.36 -42.14
C CYS A 305 38.39 15.49 -42.31
N GLN A 306 39.62 15.18 -42.72
CA GLN A 306 40.50 16.18 -43.32
C GLN A 306 40.03 16.40 -44.76
N GLN A 307 39.48 17.59 -45.04
CA GLN A 307 39.14 17.97 -46.40
C GLN A 307 40.38 17.87 -47.30
N PRO A 308 40.25 17.37 -48.55
CA PRO A 308 41.34 17.46 -49.51
C PRO A 308 41.64 18.94 -49.76
N SER A 309 42.88 19.33 -49.49
CA SER A 309 43.41 20.66 -49.74
C SER A 309 43.26 21.02 -51.23
N PRO A 310 42.84 22.25 -51.58
CA PRO A 310 42.78 22.67 -52.96
C PRO A 310 44.21 22.83 -53.51
N PRO A 311 44.48 22.47 -54.79
CA PRO A 311 45.80 22.63 -55.36
C PRO A 311 46.12 24.12 -55.57
N ALA A 312 47.32 24.51 -55.19
CA ALA A 312 47.83 25.86 -55.33
C ALA A 312 48.21 26.16 -56.79
N SER A 313 47.63 27.21 -57.37
CA SER A 313 48.28 28.00 -58.42
C SER A 313 48.02 29.49 -58.24
N ALA A 314 49.08 30.25 -58.52
CA ALA A 314 49.36 31.64 -58.21
C ALA A 314 48.42 32.73 -58.78
N ALA A 315 48.50 33.88 -58.08
CA ALA A 315 48.64 35.26 -58.60
C ALA A 315 47.45 36.24 -58.50
N ALA A 316 47.52 37.06 -57.43
CA ALA A 316 47.49 38.54 -57.39
C ALA A 316 46.35 39.35 -58.05
N ALA A 317 45.62 40.14 -57.24
CA ALA A 317 45.81 41.61 -57.12
C ALA A 317 44.67 42.33 -56.34
N ALA A 318 45.06 43.43 -55.67
CA ALA A 318 44.26 44.63 -55.31
C ALA A 318 43.45 44.67 -53.98
N ALA A 319 44.18 45.03 -52.92
CA ALA A 319 44.01 46.19 -52.01
C ALA A 319 42.63 46.84 -51.67
N ALA A 320 42.51 47.13 -50.35
CA ALA A 320 41.88 48.28 -49.66
C ALA A 320 40.33 48.34 -49.61
N SER A 321 39.61 48.71 -48.54
CA SER A 321 39.92 49.21 -47.18
C SER A 321 38.61 49.28 -46.34
N SER A 322 38.77 49.44 -45.00
CA SER A 322 37.83 50.04 -44.01
C SER A 322 36.84 49.17 -43.19
N SER A 323 37.29 48.83 -41.97
CA SER A 323 36.69 48.98 -40.61
C SER A 323 35.23 48.61 -40.22
N PRO A 324 34.99 48.31 -38.91
CA PRO A 324 33.96 47.37 -38.46
C PRO A 324 32.72 48.05 -37.86
N ARG A 325 31.59 47.33 -37.84
CA ARG A 325 30.44 47.64 -36.96
C ARG A 325 30.06 46.45 -36.08
N ARG A 326 30.48 46.58 -34.83
CA ARG A 326 29.96 45.88 -33.65
C ARG A 326 28.58 46.47 -33.32
N ARG A 327 27.55 45.65 -33.15
CA ARG A 327 26.32 46.05 -32.45
C ARG A 327 26.01 45.05 -31.35
N SER A 328 26.09 45.55 -30.12
CA SER A 328 25.58 44.99 -28.88
C SER A 328 24.46 45.90 -28.38
N ALA A 329 23.32 45.33 -27.98
CA ALA A 329 22.29 45.90 -27.10
C ALA A 329 21.53 44.67 -26.55
N VAL A 330 21.55 44.29 -25.26
CA VAL A 330 21.04 44.94 -24.03
C VAL A 330 19.50 45.12 -24.03
N HIS A 331 18.83 44.16 -23.37
CA HIS A 331 17.73 44.20 -22.36
C HIS A 331 16.66 45.33 -22.34
N PRO A 332 15.42 45.05 -21.87
CA PRO A 332 15.17 45.03 -20.41
C PRO A 332 14.20 43.97 -19.86
N ALA A 333 14.36 43.75 -18.56
CA ALA A 333 13.46 43.08 -17.65
C ALA A 333 12.24 43.94 -17.29
N GLY A 334 11.14 43.28 -16.92
CA GLY A 334 9.98 43.89 -16.25
C GLY A 334 9.46 42.93 -15.19
N VAL A 335 9.63 43.30 -13.92
CA VAL A 335 9.12 42.63 -12.71
C VAL A 335 7.75 43.21 -12.38
N SER A 336 6.80 42.36 -11.97
CA SER A 336 5.71 42.78 -11.06
C SER A 336 5.25 41.58 -10.24
N SER A 337 5.64 41.60 -8.97
CA SER A 337 5.06 40.87 -7.86
C SER A 337 3.79 41.57 -7.40
N ASN A 338 2.78 40.81 -6.98
CA ASN A 338 1.81 41.34 -6.02
C ASN A 338 1.37 40.25 -5.03
N SER A 339 1.89 40.39 -3.81
CA SER A 339 1.43 39.73 -2.59
C SER A 339 0.27 40.53 -2.00
N SER A 340 -0.78 39.85 -1.54
CA SER A 340 -1.74 40.45 -0.63
C SER A 340 -2.10 39.45 0.45
N SER A 341 -1.56 39.69 1.64
CA SER A 341 -1.99 39.15 2.91
C SER A 341 -3.33 39.79 3.30
N ARG A 342 -4.23 38.99 3.86
CA ARG A 342 -5.40 39.47 4.60
C ARG A 342 -5.54 38.63 5.87
N THR A 343 -5.26 39.27 7.00
CA THR A 343 -5.74 38.88 8.33
C THR A 343 -6.73 39.94 8.77
N GLY A 344 -7.89 39.46 9.19
CA GLY A 344 -8.92 40.12 9.99
C GLY A 344 -9.64 39.01 10.73
#